data_AF-A0A075JVA4-F1
#
_entry.id   AF-A0A075JVA4-F1
#
_cell.length_a   1.000
_cell.length_b   1.000
_cell.length_c   1.000
_cell.angle_alpha   90.00
_cell.angle_beta   90.00
_cell.angle_gamma   90.00
#
_symmetry.space_group_name_H-M   'P 1'
#
loop_
_entity.id
_entity.type
_entity.pdbx_description
1 polymer ?
#
loop_
_entity_poly.entity_id
_entity_poly.type
_entity_poly.pdbx_seq_one_letter_code
_entity_poly.pdbx_strand_id
1 'polypeptide(L)'
;MIIGTLLNIEHIQPGERKPTEYYSKVIGDNEEFLYIDYPVNKKTNKTAFLPIGALLSITYINKDETIYYFQSALIDRVKMNVPALAIKKPDESHKKNSTQTICPN
;
A
#
# COMPACT_ATOMS: atom_id res chain seq x y z
N MET A 1 12.26 -0.76 1.54
CA MET A 1 11.15 -0.10 2.25
C MET A 1 11.46 -0.10 3.74
N ILE A 2 11.09 0.93 4.51
CA ILE A 2 11.38 0.97 5.96
C ILE A 2 10.09 0.80 6.76
N ILE A 3 10.21 0.25 7.97
CA ILE A 3 9.10 0.25 8.93
C ILE A 3 8.72 1.71 9.23
N GLY A 4 7.41 1.98 9.27
CA GLY A 4 6.83 3.32 9.45
C GLY A 4 6.63 4.11 8.17
N THR A 5 7.07 3.61 6.99
CA THR A 5 6.77 4.26 5.70
C THR A 5 5.25 4.38 5.51
N LEU A 6 4.80 5.59 5.18
CA LEU A 6 3.41 5.84 4.81
C LEU A 6 3.16 5.38 3.37
N LEU A 7 2.12 4.59 3.20
CA LEU A 7 1.62 4.09 1.94
C LEU A 7 0.38 4.85 1.53
N ASN A 8 0.29 5.22 0.25
CA ASN A 8 -0.96 5.52 -0.41
C ASN A 8 -1.47 4.26 -1.10
N ILE A 9 -2.70 3.87 -0.81
CA ILE A 9 -3.33 2.65 -1.31
C ILE A 9 -4.56 3.05 -2.10
N GLU A 10 -4.63 2.59 -3.34
CA GLU A 10 -5.82 2.72 -4.18
C GLU A 10 -6.46 1.36 -4.37
N HIS A 11 -7.78 1.32 -4.17
CA HIS A 11 -8.60 0.14 -4.42
C HIS A 11 -9.89 0.54 -5.15
N ILE A 12 -10.18 -0.14 -6.24
CA ILE A 12 -11.44 0.02 -6.98
C ILE A 12 -12.41 -1.04 -6.46
N GLN A 13 -13.49 -0.58 -5.82
CA GLN A 13 -14.53 -1.47 -5.32
C GLN A 13 -15.36 -2.02 -6.49
N PRO A 14 -15.90 -3.24 -6.39
CA PRO A 14 -16.81 -3.77 -7.40
C PRO A 14 -17.99 -2.81 -7.66
N GLY A 15 -18.21 -2.44 -8.92
CA GLY A 15 -19.27 -1.51 -9.33
C GLY A 15 -18.86 -0.02 -9.32
N GLU A 16 -17.70 0.32 -8.76
CA GLU A 16 -17.18 1.69 -8.79
C GLU A 16 -16.25 1.93 -10.00
N ARG A 17 -16.27 3.15 -10.53
CA ARG A 17 -15.37 3.57 -11.62
C ARG A 17 -14.13 4.31 -11.13
N LYS A 18 -14.18 4.85 -9.91
CA LYS A 18 -13.10 5.64 -9.32
C LYS A 18 -12.44 4.86 -8.19
N PRO A 19 -11.10 4.87 -8.08
CA PRO A 19 -10.44 4.28 -6.93
C PRO A 19 -10.81 5.05 -5.67
N THR A 20 -10.91 4.31 -4.57
CA THR A 20 -10.88 4.89 -3.23
C THR A 20 -9.45 4.91 -2.74
N GLU A 21 -9.03 6.07 -2.22
CA GLU A 21 -7.70 6.27 -1.64
C GLU A 21 -7.73 6.01 -0.14
N TYR A 22 -6.72 5.29 0.32
CA TYR A 22 -6.47 4.99 1.72
C TYR A 22 -5.01 5.28 2.03
N TYR A 23 -4.71 5.52 3.30
CA TYR A 23 -3.33 5.51 3.78
C TYR A 23 -3.13 4.42 4.83
N SER A 24 -1.95 3.82 4.82
CA SER A 24 -1.52 2.86 5.84
C SER A 24 -0.03 3.02 6.11
N LYS A 25 0.48 2.37 7.15
CA LYS A 25 1.90 2.36 7.50
C LYS A 25 2.44 0.94 7.42
N VAL A 26 3.69 0.83 6.98
CA VAL A 26 4.45 -0.42 7.11
C VAL A 26 4.73 -0.68 8.58
N ILE A 27 4.37 -1.88 9.04
CA ILE A 27 4.64 -2.32 10.42
C ILE A 27 5.63 -3.50 10.47
N GLY A 28 5.95 -4.09 9.31
CA GLY A 28 6.97 -5.13 9.17
C GLY A 28 6.94 -5.74 7.77
N ASP A 29 7.84 -6.68 7.53
CA ASP A 29 7.90 -7.44 6.29
C ASP A 29 8.62 -8.79 6.50
N ASN A 30 8.40 -9.73 5.59
CA ASN A 30 9.18 -10.96 5.47
C ASN A 30 9.52 -11.24 4.01
N GLU A 31 10.03 -12.42 3.65
CA GLU A 31 10.45 -12.71 2.28
C GLU A 31 9.35 -12.51 1.22
N GLU A 32 8.09 -12.83 1.54
CA GLU A 32 6.98 -12.87 0.58
C GLU A 32 5.95 -11.73 0.76
N PHE A 33 5.80 -11.23 1.98
CA PHE A 33 4.72 -10.33 2.37
C PHE A 33 5.23 -9.04 3.02
N LEU A 34 4.48 -7.97 2.78
CA LEU A 34 4.58 -6.71 3.49
C LEU A 34 3.43 -6.64 4.49
N TYR A 35 3.74 -6.36 5.75
CA TYR A 35 2.75 -6.17 6.81
C TYR A 35 2.46 -4.69 6.97
N ILE A 36 1.18 -4.34 6.84
CA ILE A 36 0.69 -2.97 6.98
C ILE A 36 -0.35 -2.90 8.10
N ASP A 37 -0.46 -1.74 8.74
CA ASP A 37 -1.61 -1.48 9.60
C ASP A 37 -2.91 -1.37 8.78
N TYR A 38 -4.04 -1.26 9.48
CA TYR A 38 -5.32 -1.17 8.80
C TYR A 38 -5.45 0.14 8.01
N PRO A 39 -5.78 0.08 6.70
CA PRO A 39 -5.90 1.27 5.87
C PRO A 39 -6.99 2.20 6.38
N VAL A 40 -6.70 3.50 6.39
CA VAL A 40 -7.66 4.54 6.74
C VAL A 40 -8.08 5.26 5.47
N ASN A 41 -9.38 5.34 5.24
CA ASN A 41 -9.94 6.00 4.06
C ASN A 41 -9.63 7.50 4.12
N LYS A 42 -9.00 8.03 3.07
CA LYS A 42 -8.53 9.42 3.01
C LYS A 42 -9.67 10.45 3.01
N LYS A 43 -10.86 10.07 2.53
CA LYS A 43 -12.04 10.96 2.49
C LYS A 43 -12.82 10.94 3.80
N THR A 44 -12.98 9.76 4.41
CA THR A 44 -13.86 9.60 5.58
C THR A 44 -13.11 9.55 6.91
N ASN A 45 -11.78 9.43 6.89
CA ASN A 45 -10.92 9.19 8.05
C ASN A 45 -11.33 7.97 8.90
N LYS A 46 -12.03 7.01 8.30
CA LYS A 46 -12.44 5.76 8.94
C LYS A 46 -11.56 4.62 8.49
N THR A 47 -11.26 3.72 9.42
CA THR A 47 -10.61 2.44 9.13
C THR A 47 -11.44 1.64 8.12
N ALA A 48 -10.77 1.12 7.10
CA ALA A 48 -11.38 0.38 6.02
C ALA A 48 -11.13 -1.12 6.16
N PHE A 49 -12.15 -1.92 5.86
CA PHE A 49 -12.05 -3.37 5.82
C PHE A 49 -12.04 -3.83 4.37
N LEU A 50 -10.85 -3.97 3.81
CA LEU A 50 -10.68 -4.49 2.45
C LEU A 50 -10.89 -6.03 2.43
N PRO A 51 -11.52 -6.58 1.39
CA PRO A 51 -11.71 -8.02 1.26
C PRO A 51 -10.39 -8.72 0.91
N ILE A 52 -10.20 -9.95 1.39
CA ILE A 52 -9.07 -10.80 0.95
C ILE A 52 -9.18 -11.00 -0.56
N GLY A 53 -8.04 -10.93 -1.25
CA GLY A 53 -7.94 -10.92 -2.71
C GLY A 53 -8.16 -9.55 -3.34
N ALA A 54 -8.42 -8.49 -2.57
CA ALA A 54 -8.50 -7.13 -3.10
C ALA A 54 -7.20 -6.76 -3.82
N LEU A 55 -7.31 -6.34 -5.08
CA LEU A 55 -6.21 -5.77 -5.84
C LEU A 55 -5.98 -4.33 -5.38
N LEU A 56 -4.72 -4.03 -5.09
CA LEU A 56 -4.27 -2.77 -4.51
C LEU A 56 -3.19 -2.16 -5.40
N SER A 57 -3.31 -0.86 -5.64
CA SER A 57 -2.25 -0.04 -6.20
C SER A 57 -1.58 0.71 -5.07
N ILE A 58 -0.28 0.46 -4.85
CA ILE A 58 0.47 1.01 -3.72
C ILE A 58 1.47 2.04 -4.24
N THR A 59 1.45 3.23 -3.66
CA THR A 59 2.43 4.29 -3.91
C THR A 59 3.08 4.71 -2.60
N TYR A 60 4.39 4.93 -2.59
CA TYR A 60 5.08 5.48 -1.43
C TYR A 60 6.29 6.33 -1.83
N ILE A 61 6.69 7.20 -0.90
CA ILE A 61 7.89 8.04 -1.04
C ILE A 61 9.00 7.42 -0.20
N ASN A 62 10.16 7.21 -0.79
CA ASN A 62 11.33 6.71 -0.10
C ASN A 62 12.18 7.88 0.44
N LYS A 63 13.20 7.59 1.25
CA LYS A 63 14.05 8.62 1.91
C LYS A 63 14.80 9.53 0.93
N ASP A 64 15.01 9.06 -0.29
CA ASP A 64 15.63 9.75 -1.42
C ASP A 64 14.62 10.56 -2.24
N GLU A 65 13.44 10.85 -1.68
CA GLU A 65 12.30 11.53 -2.33
C GLU A 65 11.81 10.84 -3.61
N THR A 66 12.26 9.61 -3.87
CA THR A 66 11.83 8.85 -5.04
C THR A 66 10.47 8.23 -4.77
N ILE A 67 9.55 8.43 -5.72
CA ILE A 67 8.20 7.87 -5.69
C ILE A 67 8.25 6.46 -6.30
N TYR A 68 7.79 5.49 -5.53
CA TYR A 68 7.67 4.10 -5.96
C TYR A 68 6.20 3.71 -6.09
N TYR A 69 5.90 2.93 -7.13
CA TYR A 69 4.58 2.40 -7.40
C TYR A 69 4.66 0.90 -7.67
N PHE A 70 3.73 0.13 -7.12
CA PHE A 70 3.58 -1.29 -7.45
C PHE A 70 2.13 -1.77 -7.24
N GLN A 71 1.78 -2.86 -7.93
CA GLN A 71 0.52 -3.57 -7.70
C GLN A 71 0.73 -4.69 -6.69
N SER A 72 -0.27 -4.89 -5.84
CA SER A 72 -0.29 -5.93 -4.82
C SER A 72 -1.70 -6.48 -4.64
N ALA A 73 -1.83 -7.50 -3.81
CA ALA A 73 -3.10 -8.05 -3.38
C ALA A 73 -3.11 -8.22 -1.87
N LEU A 74 -4.27 -8.01 -1.25
CA LEU A 74 -4.48 -8.37 0.16
C LEU A 74 -4.55 -9.89 0.28
N ILE A 75 -3.57 -10.49 0.94
CA ILE A 75 -3.44 -11.94 1.05
C ILE A 75 -4.12 -12.45 2.32
N ASP A 76 -3.85 -11.80 3.45
CA ASP A 76 -4.38 -12.27 4.73
C ASP A 76 -4.50 -11.15 5.78
N ARG A 77 -5.19 -11.45 6.87
CA ARG A 77 -5.27 -10.65 8.10
C ARG A 77 -4.52 -11.38 9.20
N VAL A 78 -3.38 -10.83 9.60
CA VAL A 78 -2.45 -11.50 10.51
C VAL A 78 -2.57 -10.90 11.90
N LYS A 79 -2.60 -11.76 12.92
CA LYS A 79 -2.60 -11.35 14.32
C LYS A 79 -1.16 -11.38 14.85
N MET A 80 -0.48 -10.25 14.77
CA MET A 80 0.82 -10.03 15.40
C MET A 80 0.62 -9.38 16.79
N ASN A 81 1.66 -8.74 17.34
CA ASN A 81 1.50 -7.87 18.52
C ASN A 81 0.43 -6.78 18.32
N VAL A 82 0.19 -6.38 17.07
CA VAL A 82 -0.96 -5.57 16.64
C VAL A 82 -1.64 -6.23 15.43
N PRO A 83 -2.96 -6.06 15.24
CA PRO A 83 -3.65 -6.52 14.04
C PRO A 83 -3.04 -5.91 12.78
N ALA A 84 -2.71 -6.77 11.81
CA ALA A 84 -1.99 -6.42 10.60
C ALA A 84 -2.71 -6.97 9.36
N LEU A 85 -2.49 -6.33 8.22
CA LEU A 85 -2.81 -6.87 6.91
C LEU A 85 -1.54 -7.32 6.20
N ALA A 86 -1.55 -8.50 5.61
CA ALA A 86 -0.47 -9.02 4.78
C ALA A 86 -0.80 -8.76 3.31
N ILE A 87 0.04 -7.98 2.63
CA ILE A 87 -0.06 -7.75 1.19
C ILE A 87 1.14 -8.39 0.50
N LYS A 88 0.96 -8.88 -0.73
CA LYS A 88 2.05 -9.52 -1.47
C LYS A 88 3.14 -8.50 -1.82
N LYS A 89 4.41 -8.82 -1.59
CA LYS A 89 5.51 -7.97 -2.06
C LYS A 89 5.54 -7.93 -3.59
N PRO A 90 5.94 -6.79 -4.19
CA PRO A 90 6.22 -6.76 -5.61
C PRO A 90 7.44 -7.64 -5.88
N ASP A 91 7.38 -8.47 -6.92
CA ASP A 91 8.56 -9.17 -7.40
C ASP A 91 9.62 -8.13 -7.79
N GLU A 92 10.89 -8.39 -7.51
CA GLU A 92 12.03 -7.51 -7.81
C GLU A 92 12.04 -7.00 -9.27
N SER A 93 11.42 -7.76 -10.18
CA SER A 93 11.26 -7.45 -11.60
C SER A 93 10.26 -6.35 -11.95
N HIS A 94 9.39 -5.94 -11.02
CA HIS A 94 8.29 -4.98 -11.28
C HIS A 94 8.48 -3.61 -10.62
N LYS A 95 9.71 -3.24 -10.23
CA LYS A 95 10.06 -1.86 -9.89
C LYS A 95 9.88 -0.99 -11.13
N LYS A 96 8.67 -0.49 -11.37
CA LYS A 96 8.40 0.45 -12.46
C LYS A 96 8.92 1.81 -11.99
N ASN A 97 10.12 2.14 -12.45
CA ASN A 97 10.79 3.41 -12.21
C ASN A 97 10.00 4.51 -12.92
N SER A 98 8.96 5.04 -12.28
CA SER A 98 8.42 6.33 -12.65
C SER A 98 9.11 7.38 -11.78
N THR A 99 10.36 7.67 -12.13
CA THR A 99 11.03 8.90 -11.71
C THR A 99 10.25 10.06 -12.31
N GLN A 100 9.15 10.46 -11.66
CA GLN A 100 8.55 11.74 -11.97
C GLN A 100 9.40 12.77 -11.24
N THR A 101 10.45 13.23 -11.93
CA THR A 101 11.19 14.42 -11.52
C THR A 101 10.17 15.51 -11.25
N ILE A 102 10.06 15.89 -9.98
CA ILE A 102 9.42 17.13 -9.58
C ILE A 102 10.16 18.23 -10.33
N CYS A 103 9.57 18.76 -11.40
CA CYS A 103 10.10 19.93 -12.08
C CYS A 103 10.09 21.07 -11.05
N PRO A 104 11.26 21.63 -10.68
CA PRO A 104 11.28 22.84 -9.87
C PRO A 104 10.66 23.97 -10.71
N ASN A 105 9.67 24.64 -10.12
CA ASN A 105 9.02 25.83 -10.68
C ASN A 105 9.96 27.04 -10.60
#